data_AF-A0A0X3WC84-F1
#
_entry.id   AF-A0A0X3WC84-F1
#
_cell.length_a   1.000
_cell.length_b   1.000
_cell.length_c   1.000
_cell.angle_alpha   90.00
_cell.angle_beta   90.00
_cell.angle_gamma   90.00
#
_symmetry.space_group_name_H-M   'P 1'
#
loop_
_entity.id
_entity.type
_entity.pdbx_description
1 polymer ?
#
loop_
_entity_poly.entity_id
_entity_poly.type
_entity_poly.pdbx_seq_one_letter_code
_entity_poly.pdbx_strand_id
1 'polypeptide(L)' 'MDAPRGPGALVVGVHVPGPGHSAGLVRGDTLLALGGSRIGSAAGLAARVAALRPGKPVTLTVRHATGERQILLVRPGVVT' A
#
# COMPACT_ATOMS: atom_id res chain seq x y z
N MET A 1 1.69 -1.38 -10.19
CA MET A 1 2.41 -0.57 -11.19
C MET A 1 3.36 0.36 -10.46
N ASP A 2 4.47 0.73 -11.07
CA ASP A 2 5.32 1.80 -10.54
C ASP A 2 4.66 3.16 -10.77
N ALA A 3 4.90 4.10 -9.86
CA ALA A 3 4.22 5.38 -9.89
C ALA A 3 4.81 6.32 -10.97
N PRO A 4 3.96 6.97 -11.80
CA PRO A 4 4.45 7.82 -12.89
C PRO A 4 5.04 9.16 -12.40
N ARG A 5 4.85 9.53 -11.12
CA ARG A 5 5.31 10.80 -10.52
C ARG A 5 6.41 10.63 -9.47
N GLY A 6 7.27 9.61 -9.64
CA GLY A 6 8.44 9.36 -8.78
C GLY A 6 8.46 7.98 -8.12
N PRO A 7 9.41 7.72 -7.20
CA PRO A 7 9.54 6.42 -6.53
C PRO A 7 8.29 6.11 -5.70
N GLY A 8 7.73 4.92 -5.91
CA GLY A 8 6.50 4.50 -5.24
C GLY A 8 5.74 3.43 -6.01
N ALA A 9 4.79 2.80 -5.32
CA ALA A 9 3.90 1.81 -5.91
C ALA A 9 2.52 2.44 -6.15
N LEU A 10 2.12 2.54 -7.42
CA LEU A 10 0.77 2.97 -7.77
C LEU A 10 -0.23 1.84 -7.46
N VAL A 11 -1.23 2.18 -6.67
CA VAL A 11 -2.37 1.33 -6.35
C VAL A 11 -3.29 1.29 -7.56
N VAL A 12 -3.12 0.24 -8.35
CA VAL A 12 -3.96 -0.04 -9.52
C VAL A 12 -5.15 -0.91 -9.18
N GLY A 13 -5.26 -1.45 -7.97
CA GLY A 13 -6.38 -2.31 -7.63
C GLY A 13 -6.30 -2.71 -6.18
N VAL A 14 -7.43 -2.68 -5.52
CA VAL A 14 -7.57 -3.12 -4.14
C VAL A 14 -8.56 -4.27 -4.15
N HIS A 15 -8.16 -5.38 -3.55
CA HIS A 15 -9.03 -6.55 -3.46
C HIS A 15 -10.17 -6.29 -2.46
N VAL A 16 -11.39 -6.67 -2.82
CA VAL A 16 -12.61 -6.53 -2.00
C VAL A 16 -13.31 -7.89 -1.92
N PRO A 17 -13.58 -8.43 -0.70
CA PRO A 17 -13.14 -7.92 0.59
C PRO A 17 -11.64 -8.19 0.80
N GLY A 18 -10.89 -7.19 1.25
CA GLY A 18 -9.45 -7.33 1.43
C GLY A 18 -8.85 -6.28 2.35
N PRO A 19 -7.62 -6.52 2.81
CA PRO A 19 -6.98 -5.70 3.83
C PRO A 19 -6.81 -4.25 3.38
N GLY A 20 -6.46 -4.05 2.11
CA GLY A 20 -6.32 -2.71 1.56
C GLY A 20 -7.65 -1.94 1.50
N HIS A 21 -8.76 -2.62 1.24
CA HIS A 21 -10.08 -1.99 1.17
C HIS A 21 -10.55 -1.56 2.56
N SER A 22 -10.39 -2.44 3.56
CA SER A 22 -10.69 -2.12 4.96
C SER A 22 -9.80 -1.00 5.52
N ALA A 23 -8.59 -0.81 4.97
CA ALA A 23 -7.73 0.31 5.32
C ALA A 23 -8.18 1.63 4.70
N GLY A 24 -9.04 1.62 3.66
CA GLY A 24 -9.45 2.81 2.92
C GLY A 24 -8.54 3.16 1.74
N LEU A 25 -7.74 2.22 1.23
CA LEU A 25 -6.97 2.43 0.02
C LEU A 25 -7.90 2.59 -1.19
N VAL A 26 -7.62 3.60 -2.00
CA VAL A 26 -8.36 3.86 -3.24
C VAL A 26 -7.44 3.66 -4.44
N ARG A 27 -8.01 3.19 -5.54
CA ARG A 27 -7.29 3.09 -6.81
C ARG A 27 -6.84 4.48 -7.25
N GLY A 28 -5.57 4.63 -7.61
CA GLY A 28 -4.95 5.91 -7.94
C GLY A 28 -4.04 6.46 -6.84
N ASP A 29 -4.07 5.88 -5.64
CA ASP A 29 -3.15 6.24 -4.58
C ASP A 29 -1.73 5.76 -4.89
N THR A 30 -0.74 6.55 -4.52
CA THR A 30 0.67 6.16 -4.63
C THR A 30 1.19 5.80 -3.25
N LEU A 31 1.53 4.52 -3.04
CA LEU A 31 2.26 4.11 -1.84
C LEU A 31 3.70 4.60 -1.89
N LEU A 32 4.11 5.30 -0.84
CA LEU A 32 5.45 5.83 -0.66
C LEU A 32 6.23 5.04 0.40
N ALA A 33 5.54 4.52 1.42
CA ALA A 33 6.16 3.73 2.48
C ALA A 33 5.21 2.71 3.08
N LEU A 34 5.79 1.63 3.61
CA LEU A 34 5.12 0.58 4.37
C LEU A 34 5.91 0.33 5.65
N GLY A 35 5.25 0.43 6.81
CA GLY A 35 5.80 0.14 8.12
C GLY A 35 7.05 0.97 8.45
N GLY A 36 7.10 2.23 7.99
CA GLY A 36 8.27 3.09 8.15
C GLY A 36 9.40 2.85 7.13
N SER A 37 9.24 1.90 6.21
CA SER A 37 10.20 1.63 5.14
C SER A 37 9.72 2.21 3.81
N ARG A 38 10.59 3.00 3.15
CA ARG A 38 10.30 3.55 1.83
C ARG A 38 10.15 2.44 0.79
N ILE A 39 9.12 2.58 -0.03
CA ILE A 39 8.82 1.72 -1.17
C ILE A 39 9.19 2.50 -2.43
N GLY A 40 10.15 1.98 -3.20
CA GLY A 40 10.53 2.58 -4.48
C GLY A 40 9.76 2.03 -5.67
N SER A 41 9.20 0.83 -5.55
CA SER A 41 8.56 0.10 -6.65
C SER A 41 7.44 -0.82 -6.16
N ALA A 42 6.52 -1.18 -7.06
CA ALA A 42 5.46 -2.14 -6.77
C ALA A 42 5.99 -3.52 -6.39
N ALA A 43 7.10 -3.95 -7.00
CA ALA A 43 7.75 -5.22 -6.66
C ALA A 43 8.28 -5.23 -5.21
N GLY A 44 8.91 -4.13 -4.78
CA GLY A 44 9.38 -3.99 -3.40
C GLY A 44 8.24 -3.96 -2.38
N LEU A 45 7.10 -3.41 -2.75
CA LEU A 45 5.87 -3.50 -1.94
C LEU A 45 5.40 -4.95 -1.82
N ALA A 46 5.23 -5.65 -2.93
CA ALA A 46 4.73 -7.02 -2.94
C ALA A 46 5.62 -7.96 -2.11
N ALA A 47 6.95 -7.87 -2.28
CA ALA A 47 7.91 -8.65 -1.50
C ALA A 47 7.80 -8.37 0.01
N ARG A 48 7.60 -7.11 0.40
CA ARG A 48 7.41 -6.75 1.82
C ARG A 48 6.07 -7.21 2.36
N VAL A 49 4.99 -7.06 1.61
CA VAL A 49 3.67 -7.54 2.02
C VAL A 49 3.71 -9.06 2.20
N ALA A 50 4.38 -9.79 1.32
CA ALA A 50 4.60 -11.22 1.47
C ALA A 50 5.46 -11.59 2.70
N ALA A 51 6.41 -10.74 3.07
CA ALA A 51 7.22 -10.91 4.28
C ALA A 51 6.51 -10.48 5.58
N LEU A 52 5.40 -9.73 5.50
CA LEU A 52 4.63 -9.34 6.67
C LEU A 52 3.81 -10.51 7.18
N ARG A 53 3.72 -10.62 8.51
CA ARG A 53 2.85 -11.59 9.14
C ARG A 53 1.40 -11.15 8.96
N PRO A 54 0.53 -11.99 8.39
CA PRO A 54 -0.89 -11.68 8.31
C PRO A 54 -1.47 -11.50 9.72
N GLY A 55 -2.45 -10.61 9.84
CA GLY A 55 -3.09 -10.23 11.11
C GLY A 55 -2.39 -9.12 11.89
N LYS A 56 -1.12 -8.79 11.60
CA LYS A 56 -0.44 -7.68 12.28
C LYS A 56 -0.71 -6.35 11.56
N PRO A 57 -1.28 -5.33 12.22
CA PRO A 57 -1.47 -4.02 11.60
C PRO A 57 -0.11 -3.40 11.22
N VAL A 58 -0.04 -2.87 10.01
CA VAL A 58 1.10 -2.11 9.49
C VAL A 58 0.62 -0.76 8.97
N THR A 59 1.45 0.27 9.13
CA THR A 59 1.15 1.60 8.62
C THR A 59 1.56 1.71 7.15
N LEU A 60 0.71 2.27 6.32
CA LEU A 60 0.97 2.60 4.93
C LEU A 60 0.98 4.11 4.79
N THR A 61 2.04 4.65 4.19
CA THR A 61 2.05 6.05 3.78
C THR A 61 1.69 6.10 2.31
N VAL A 62 0.52 6.65 2.00
CA VAL A 62 0.07 6.89 0.63
C VAL A 62 0.09 8.38 0.33
N ARG A 63 0.14 8.68 -0.95
CA ARG A 63 -0.12 10.00 -1.51
C ARG A 63 -1.31 9.88 -2.44
N HIS A 64 -2.37 10.60 -2.12
CA HIS A 64 -3.55 10.71 -2.96
C HIS A 64 -3.21 11.47 -4.25
N ALA A 65 -4.05 11.30 -5.26
CA ALA A 65 -3.92 12.04 -6.53
C ALA A 65 -3.99 13.57 -6.33
N THR A 66 -4.65 14.02 -5.25
CA THR A 66 -4.70 15.43 -4.80
C THR A 66 -3.35 15.97 -4.34
N GLY A 67 -2.38 15.10 -4.05
CA GLY A 67 -1.07 15.45 -3.51
C GLY A 67 -0.95 15.30 -1.99
N GLU A 68 -2.08 15.10 -1.30
CA GLU A 68 -2.09 14.89 0.15
C GLU A 68 -1.48 13.55 0.52
N ARG A 69 -0.70 13.53 1.61
CA ARG A 69 -0.14 12.31 2.17
C ARG A 69 -1.01 11.85 3.31
N GLN A 70 -1.48 10.61 3.21
CA GLN A 70 -2.28 9.99 4.25
C GLN A 70 -1.58 8.75 4.78
N ILE A 71 -1.70 8.52 6.09
CA ILE A 71 -1.19 7.32 6.74
C ILE A 71 -2.39 6.43 7.05
N LEU A 72 -2.43 5.25 6.45
CA LEU A 72 -3.51 4.27 6.61
C LEU A 72 -2.99 3.08 7.39
N LEU A 73 -3.77 2.56 8.32
CA LEU A 73 -3.44 1.34 9.04
C LEU A 73 -4.05 0.16 8.28
N VAL A 74 -3.21 -0.69 7.69
CA VAL A 74 -3.65 -1.89 6.98
C VAL A 74 -3.32 -3.13 7.82
N ARG A 75 -4.24 -4.08 7.90
CA ARG A 75 -3.97 -5.40 8.49
C ARG A 75 -3.85 -6.41 7.35
N PRO A 76 -2.65 -6.75 6.84
CA PRO A 76 -2.52 -7.76 5.80
C PRO A 76 -3.24 -9.04 6.24
N GLY A 77 -4.24 -9.44 5.48
CA GLY A 77 -4.88 -10.75 5.57
C GLY A 77 -4.45 -11.54 4.34
N VAL A 78 -4.11 -12.82 4.52
CA VAL A 78 -3.83 -13.70 3.39
C VAL A 78 -5.14 -13.82 2.60
N VAL A 79 -5.13 -13.37 1.35
CA VAL A 79 -6.16 -13.72 0.38
C VAL A 79 -5.70 -15.05 -0.20
N THR A 80 -6.41 -16.13 0.14
CA THR A 80 -6.49 -17.32 -0.71
C THR A 80 -7.53 -17.08 -1.78
#